data_AF-A0A5M6D1F0-F1
#
_entry.id   AF-A0A5M6D1F0-F1
#
_cell.length_a   1.000
_cell.length_b   1.000
_cell.length_c   1.000
_cell.angle_alpha   90.00
_cell.angle_beta   90.00
_cell.angle_gamma   90.00
#
_symmetry.space_group_name_H-M   'P 1'
#
loop_
_entity.id
_entity.type
_entity.pdbx_description
1 polymer ?
#
loop_
_entity_poly.entity_id
_entity_poly.type
_entity_poly.pdbx_seq_one_letter_code
_entity_poly.pdbx_strand_id
1 'polypeptide(L)'
;MSSDQPWLSRLNEATDYQQLQAVFQELSRAASSSTREVFDINALIDSIDEAIRRIEAERSRDDSELKDFESRYDAFKEQQRGVLGWFRRHLPMTATRRQEREHRDAIADQHAEILADNLVIARAQMLKQRLLPSDERQLGRDLEHWKARLTAAESTRSIADYAAAIEELRSEIAVSTSFVNEIRGQIDAFAEAEFSHSDDRQRQQQDLADARKELASFQAELDGELALQTDALRHAGDLVRDDLMNSDHEFYALTRQMEELEPLRKLARTTASKADAFATCLGRIEQSHRQQQDCLETRERLAADQERLRPELDNAERRLARCKRKLDEASRPHQEAKLAMEKAQAALDAADRIDQKLNPGDAADRLSVEHPVRAECQRLAQDVDQARKQYQIATTEFEDLKAKHDRRNEAYQDLRKRLAEVEVSLEANRRSEESSAVALRSAQADLPEILSELEPNLDAFLKAMEQTELQSHVATLGRKVSWRASLPPRLAGPVRPDHKSVEEFEKLAEALRKDERQVKETLATAQHQRQSRWLRRCREVLGEALAGQIEQL
;
A
#
# COMPACT_ATOMS: atom_id res chain seq x y z
N MET A 1 46.07 -38.24 -38.90
CA MET A 1 46.54 -39.36 -38.06
C MET A 1 48.00 -39.62 -38.39
N SER A 2 48.92 -39.07 -37.61
CA SER A 2 50.30 -39.55 -37.45
C SER A 2 51.04 -38.54 -36.58
N SER A 3 51.12 -38.82 -35.29
CA SER A 3 52.31 -38.52 -34.50
C SER A 3 52.24 -39.44 -33.29
N ASP A 4 52.96 -40.55 -33.33
CA ASP A 4 53.35 -41.25 -32.12
C ASP A 4 53.96 -40.22 -31.20
N GLN A 5 53.20 -39.75 -30.22
CA GLN A 5 53.72 -38.84 -29.21
C GLN A 5 54.48 -39.71 -28.22
N PRO A 6 55.82 -39.75 -28.29
CA PRO A 6 56.60 -40.79 -27.63
C PRO A 6 56.47 -40.73 -26.11
N TRP A 7 56.07 -39.57 -25.59
CA TRP A 7 55.85 -39.35 -24.17
C TRP A 7 54.53 -39.93 -23.66
N LEU A 8 53.47 -40.09 -24.47
CA LEU A 8 52.21 -40.75 -24.03
C LEU A 8 52.46 -42.22 -23.75
N SER A 9 53.17 -42.89 -24.65
CA SER A 9 53.61 -44.28 -24.45
C SER A 9 54.54 -44.39 -23.24
N ARG A 10 55.51 -43.47 -23.10
CA ARG A 10 56.40 -43.43 -21.92
C ARG A 10 55.67 -43.15 -20.61
N LEU A 11 54.64 -42.30 -20.59
CA LEU A 11 53.81 -42.05 -19.39
C LEU A 11 53.03 -43.30 -18.98
N ASN A 12 52.59 -44.09 -19.95
CA ASN A 12 51.89 -45.34 -19.70
C ASN A 12 52.85 -46.47 -19.28
N GLU A 13 54.07 -46.47 -19.81
CA GLU A 13 55.12 -47.46 -19.53
C GLU A 13 55.96 -47.13 -18.29
N ALA A 14 55.91 -45.89 -17.79
CA ALA A 14 56.69 -45.47 -16.63
C ALA A 14 56.24 -46.23 -15.38
N THR A 15 57.21 -46.83 -14.69
CA THR A 15 56.99 -47.70 -13.50
C THR A 15 57.78 -47.25 -12.28
N ASP A 16 58.54 -46.16 -12.39
CA ASP A 16 59.29 -45.60 -11.26
C ASP A 16 59.19 -44.06 -11.25
N TYR A 17 59.46 -43.48 -10.08
CA TYR A 17 59.47 -42.03 -9.84
C TYR A 17 60.31 -41.26 -10.88
N GLN A 18 61.47 -41.79 -11.26
CA GLN A 18 62.41 -41.10 -12.16
C GLN A 18 61.85 -41.00 -13.59
N GLN A 19 61.26 -42.08 -14.09
CA GLN A 19 60.64 -42.14 -15.40
C GLN A 19 59.45 -41.18 -15.47
N LEU A 20 58.59 -41.19 -14.45
CA LEU A 20 57.43 -40.29 -14.37
C LEU A 20 57.85 -38.83 -14.32
N GLN A 21 58.84 -38.51 -13.49
CA GLN A 21 59.36 -37.16 -13.37
C GLN A 21 59.97 -36.64 -14.67
N ALA A 22 60.78 -37.46 -15.36
CA ALA A 22 61.36 -37.08 -16.64
C ALA A 22 60.27 -36.77 -17.68
N VAL A 23 59.23 -37.60 -17.74
CA VAL A 23 58.07 -37.38 -18.62
C VAL A 23 57.33 -36.10 -18.25
N PHE A 24 57.09 -35.81 -16.97
CA PHE A 24 56.45 -34.57 -16.54
C PHE A 24 57.30 -33.32 -16.78
N GLN A 25 58.64 -33.42 -16.70
CA GLN A 25 59.53 -32.32 -17.07
C GLN A 25 59.48 -32.03 -18.58
N GLU A 26 59.48 -33.06 -19.43
CA GLU A 26 59.31 -32.92 -20.87
C GLU A 26 57.95 -32.28 -21.19
N LEU A 27 56.89 -32.74 -20.53
CA LEU A 27 55.54 -32.19 -20.66
C LEU A 27 55.44 -30.74 -20.19
N SER A 28 56.01 -30.40 -19.03
CA SER A 28 56.01 -29.03 -18.49
C SER A 28 56.73 -28.08 -19.44
N ARG A 29 57.84 -28.51 -20.05
CA ARG A 29 58.55 -27.75 -21.08
C ARG A 29 57.71 -27.59 -22.35
N ALA A 30 57.09 -28.66 -22.83
CA ALA A 30 56.24 -28.64 -24.02
C ALA A 30 55.01 -27.74 -23.84
N ALA A 31 54.34 -27.83 -22.68
CA ALA A 31 53.23 -26.99 -22.27
C ALA A 31 53.64 -25.51 -22.16
N SER A 32 54.90 -25.24 -21.78
CA SER A 32 55.45 -23.88 -21.73
C SER A 32 55.87 -23.32 -23.10
N SER A 33 56.10 -24.18 -24.11
CA SER A 33 56.69 -23.80 -25.40
C SER A 33 55.73 -23.79 -26.59
N SER A 34 54.57 -24.44 -26.49
CA SER A 34 53.70 -24.68 -27.66
C SER A 34 52.42 -23.83 -27.65
N THR A 35 52.26 -23.09 -28.75
CA THR A 35 50.99 -22.59 -29.28
C THR A 35 50.01 -23.77 -29.44
N ARG A 36 48.76 -23.58 -28.98
CA ARG A 36 47.58 -24.49 -29.00
C ARG A 36 47.22 -25.08 -30.39
N GLU A 37 48.13 -25.68 -31.13
CA GLU A 37 47.81 -26.36 -32.40
C GLU A 37 47.58 -27.87 -32.21
N VAL A 38 46.32 -28.27 -32.39
CA VAL A 38 45.78 -29.61 -32.68
C VAL A 38 46.40 -30.75 -31.86
N PHE A 39 46.13 -30.72 -30.55
CA PHE A 39 46.40 -31.83 -29.65
C PHE A 39 45.12 -32.24 -28.92
N ASP A 40 44.92 -33.53 -28.67
CA ASP A 40 43.78 -34.01 -27.88
C ASP A 40 44.09 -33.81 -26.39
N ILE A 41 43.80 -32.60 -25.90
CA ILE A 41 44.07 -32.17 -24.53
C ILE A 41 43.34 -33.07 -23.52
N ASN A 42 42.14 -33.55 -23.86
CA ASN A 42 41.35 -34.40 -22.98
C ASN A 42 42.02 -35.76 -22.79
N ALA A 43 42.48 -36.40 -23.88
CA ALA A 43 43.22 -37.65 -23.78
C ALA A 43 44.50 -37.54 -22.93
N LEU A 44 45.14 -36.37 -22.94
CA LEU A 44 46.30 -36.09 -22.08
C LEU A 44 45.92 -35.87 -20.61
N ILE A 45 44.86 -35.12 -20.33
CA ILE A 45 44.35 -34.95 -18.97
C ILE A 45 43.97 -36.31 -18.37
N ASP A 46 43.26 -37.14 -19.14
CA ASP A 46 42.89 -38.50 -18.72
C ASP A 46 44.13 -39.34 -18.40
N SER A 47 45.20 -39.18 -19.20
CA SER A 47 46.47 -39.88 -19.00
C SER A 47 47.23 -39.37 -17.76
N ILE A 48 47.16 -38.07 -17.46
CA ILE A 48 47.69 -37.48 -16.22
C ILE A 48 46.89 -37.99 -15.02
N ASP A 49 45.57 -38.03 -15.11
CA ASP A 49 44.70 -38.54 -14.04
C ASP A 49 44.89 -40.02 -13.77
N GLU A 50 45.10 -40.81 -14.83
CA GLU A 50 45.49 -42.21 -14.68
C GLU A 50 46.89 -42.35 -14.08
N ALA A 51 47.84 -41.47 -14.43
CA ALA A 51 49.16 -41.46 -13.80
C ALA A 51 49.07 -41.11 -12.31
N ILE A 52 48.34 -40.05 -11.94
CA ILE A 52 48.10 -39.68 -10.53
C ILE A 52 47.46 -40.84 -9.79
N ARG A 53 46.39 -41.44 -10.32
CA ARG A 53 45.72 -42.59 -9.69
C ARG A 53 46.64 -43.80 -9.50
N ARG A 54 47.54 -44.06 -10.46
CA ARG A 54 48.53 -45.14 -10.34
C ARG A 54 49.53 -44.86 -9.22
N ILE A 55 50.09 -43.65 -9.16
CA ILE A 55 51.04 -43.26 -8.11
C ILE A 55 50.36 -43.25 -6.74
N GLU A 56 49.13 -42.77 -6.63
CA GLU A 56 48.37 -42.81 -5.38
C GLU A 56 48.10 -44.25 -4.90
N ALA A 57 47.84 -45.19 -5.81
CA ALA A 57 47.66 -46.60 -5.48
C ALA A 57 48.97 -47.26 -5.01
N GLU A 58 50.09 -46.94 -5.66
CA GLU A 58 51.43 -47.38 -5.26
C GLU A 58 51.80 -46.81 -3.89
N ARG A 59 51.65 -45.50 -3.70
CA ARG A 59 51.80 -44.85 -2.40
C ARG A 59 50.95 -45.51 -1.32
N SER A 60 49.67 -45.79 -1.58
CA SER A 60 48.81 -46.44 -0.57
C SER A 60 49.32 -47.81 -0.18
N ARG A 61 49.97 -48.52 -1.10
CA ARG A 61 50.62 -49.80 -0.84
C ARG A 61 51.90 -49.56 -0.04
N ASP A 62 52.75 -48.63 -0.43
CA ASP A 62 54.01 -48.33 0.25
C ASP A 62 53.80 -47.78 1.65
N ASP A 63 52.82 -46.91 1.86
CA ASP A 63 52.38 -46.44 3.19
C ASP A 63 51.91 -47.62 4.07
N SER A 64 51.32 -48.65 3.47
CA SER A 64 50.90 -49.87 4.19
C SER A 64 52.09 -50.78 4.50
N GLU A 65 53.01 -50.94 3.55
CA GLU A 65 54.26 -51.69 3.73
C GLU A 65 55.18 -51.02 4.76
N LEU A 66 55.28 -49.69 4.74
CA LEU A 66 56.00 -48.88 5.71
C LEU A 66 55.42 -49.04 7.12
N LYS A 67 54.08 -49.00 7.28
CA LYS A 67 53.45 -49.27 8.58
C LYS A 67 53.73 -50.68 9.10
N ASP A 68 53.71 -51.69 8.22
CA ASP A 68 54.07 -53.05 8.59
C ASP A 68 55.56 -53.13 8.96
N PHE A 69 56.43 -52.43 8.23
CA PHE A 69 57.87 -52.37 8.51
C PHE A 69 58.18 -51.67 9.83
N GLU A 70 57.55 -50.52 10.11
CA GLU A 70 57.61 -49.81 11.39
C GLU A 70 57.11 -50.70 12.53
N SER A 71 55.99 -51.40 12.34
CA SER A 71 55.47 -52.35 13.34
C SER A 71 56.46 -53.48 13.63
N ARG A 72 57.10 -54.05 12.59
CA ARG A 72 58.15 -55.07 12.73
C ARG A 72 59.39 -54.51 13.42
N TYR A 73 59.79 -53.28 13.11
CA TYR A 73 60.92 -52.60 13.74
C TYR A 73 60.66 -52.31 15.21
N ASP A 74 59.46 -51.88 15.57
CA ASP A 74 59.02 -51.69 16.96
C ASP A 74 58.97 -53.02 17.72
N ALA A 75 58.44 -54.07 17.10
CA ALA A 75 58.46 -55.42 17.67
C ALA A 75 59.90 -55.93 17.87
N PHE A 76 60.81 -55.67 16.91
CA PHE A 76 62.23 -55.96 17.05
C PHE A 76 62.85 -55.19 18.22
N LYS A 77 62.59 -53.87 18.33
CA LYS A 77 63.06 -53.06 19.45
C LYS A 77 62.58 -53.58 20.79
N GLU A 78 61.30 -53.96 20.90
CA GLU A 78 60.73 -54.50 22.12
C GLU A 78 61.32 -55.87 22.47
N GLN A 79 61.48 -56.76 21.48
CA GLN A 79 62.11 -58.07 21.65
C GLN A 79 63.58 -57.94 22.10
N GLN A 80 64.30 -56.96 21.57
CA GLN A 80 65.70 -56.69 21.92
C GLN A 80 65.85 -55.85 23.21
N ARG A 81 64.77 -55.27 23.75
CA ARG A 81 64.78 -54.42 24.95
C ARG A 81 65.35 -55.13 26.17
N GLY A 82 65.08 -56.44 26.30
CA GLY A 82 65.65 -57.31 27.35
C GLY A 82 67.12 -57.68 27.16
N VAL A 83 67.56 -57.87 25.90
CA VAL A 83 68.95 -58.22 25.55
C VAL A 83 69.85 -57.00 25.60
N LEU A 84 69.39 -55.84 25.11
CA LEU A 84 70.10 -54.56 25.12
C LEU A 84 70.29 -54.00 26.54
N GLY A 85 69.35 -54.27 27.46
CA GLY A 85 69.47 -53.91 28.88
C GLY A 85 70.55 -54.73 29.62
N TRP A 86 70.71 -56.00 29.27
CA TRP A 86 71.67 -56.92 29.90
C TRP A 86 73.09 -56.82 29.28
N PHE A 87 73.19 -56.69 27.95
CA PHE A 87 74.47 -56.61 27.22
C PHE A 87 75.12 -55.23 27.17
N ARG A 88 74.44 -54.15 27.60
CA ARG A 88 75.02 -52.78 27.66
C ARG A 88 76.31 -52.72 28.49
N ARG A 89 76.61 -53.74 29.29
CA ARG A 89 77.78 -53.78 30.16
C ARG A 89 79.02 -54.48 29.56
N HIS A 90 78.96 -55.51 28.69
CA HIS A 90 80.13 -56.43 28.58
C HIS A 90 80.73 -56.90 27.23
N LEU A 91 80.27 -56.61 26.00
CA LEU A 91 81.00 -57.01 24.74
C LEU A 91 80.67 -56.08 23.54
N PRO A 92 81.49 -56.05 22.44
CA PRO A 92 81.49 -54.99 21.44
C PRO A 92 80.24 -54.99 20.53
N MET A 93 79.57 -53.82 20.50
CA MET A 93 78.23 -53.55 19.97
C MET A 93 78.14 -53.27 18.45
N THR A 94 78.94 -53.92 17.60
CA THR A 94 78.99 -53.51 16.17
C THR A 94 77.85 -54.07 15.33
N ALA A 95 77.42 -55.32 15.51
CA ALA A 95 76.44 -55.96 14.63
C ALA A 95 74.99 -55.49 14.85
N THR A 96 74.53 -55.41 16.10
CA THR A 96 73.14 -55.00 16.43
C THR A 96 72.88 -53.51 16.20
N ARG A 97 73.84 -52.63 16.53
CA ARG A 97 73.72 -51.21 16.19
C ARG A 97 73.79 -50.97 14.69
N ARG A 98 74.55 -51.79 13.98
CA ARG A 98 74.60 -51.76 12.52
C ARG A 98 73.25 -52.17 11.93
N GLN A 99 72.62 -53.24 12.41
CA GLN A 99 71.26 -53.63 12.01
C GLN A 99 70.21 -52.59 12.38
N GLU A 100 70.24 -52.04 13.60
CA GLU A 100 69.30 -50.99 14.01
C GLU A 100 69.44 -49.72 13.16
N ARG A 101 70.68 -49.38 12.79
CA ARG A 101 70.97 -48.28 11.87
C ARG A 101 70.52 -48.61 10.45
N GLU A 102 70.81 -49.81 9.94
CA GLU A 102 70.37 -50.29 8.62
C GLU A 102 68.83 -50.29 8.51
N HIS A 103 68.09 -50.71 9.55
CA HIS A 103 66.63 -50.64 9.57
C HIS A 103 66.10 -49.20 9.66
N ARG A 104 66.78 -48.31 10.40
CA ARG A 104 66.40 -46.90 10.49
C ARG A 104 66.66 -46.16 9.18
N ASP A 105 67.79 -46.44 8.55
CA ASP A 105 68.15 -45.91 7.23
C ASP A 105 67.15 -46.42 6.19
N ALA A 106 66.75 -47.70 6.22
CA ALA A 106 65.71 -48.24 5.34
C ALA A 106 64.32 -47.60 5.55
N ILE A 107 63.92 -47.31 6.80
CA ILE A 107 62.69 -46.58 7.10
C ILE A 107 62.78 -45.16 6.53
N ALA A 108 63.91 -44.48 6.72
CA ALA A 108 64.12 -43.13 6.21
C ALA A 108 64.09 -43.09 4.68
N ASP A 109 64.71 -44.07 4.01
CA ASP A 109 64.72 -44.19 2.56
C ASP A 109 63.29 -44.45 2.02
N GLN A 110 62.49 -45.32 2.66
CA GLN A 110 61.07 -45.53 2.28
C GLN A 110 60.19 -44.29 2.50
N HIS A 111 60.38 -43.57 3.62
CA HIS A 111 59.69 -42.29 3.84
C HIS A 111 60.06 -41.26 2.76
N ALA A 112 61.34 -41.21 2.39
CA ALA A 112 61.82 -40.29 1.35
C ALA A 112 61.25 -40.63 -0.03
N GLU A 113 61.07 -41.91 -0.35
CA GLU A 113 60.41 -42.39 -1.57
C GLU A 113 58.93 -41.97 -1.64
N ILE A 114 58.16 -42.18 -0.56
CA ILE A 114 56.76 -41.72 -0.47
C ILE A 114 56.65 -40.19 -0.64
N LEU A 115 57.60 -39.43 -0.08
CA LEU A 115 57.63 -37.99 -0.24
C LEU A 115 58.01 -37.57 -1.67
N ALA A 116 58.86 -38.34 -2.36
CA ALA A 116 59.19 -38.13 -3.77
C ALA A 116 57.93 -38.31 -4.64
N ASP A 117 57.15 -39.36 -4.41
CA ASP A 117 55.89 -39.57 -5.11
C ASP A 117 54.89 -38.44 -4.90
N ASN A 118 54.79 -37.91 -3.67
CA ASN A 118 53.96 -36.74 -3.39
C ASN A 118 54.43 -35.50 -4.18
N LEU A 119 55.73 -35.30 -4.35
CA LEU A 119 56.23 -34.22 -5.20
C LEU A 119 55.81 -34.43 -6.66
N VAL A 120 55.89 -35.65 -7.17
CA VAL A 120 55.45 -35.95 -8.55
C VAL A 120 53.95 -35.73 -8.72
N ILE A 121 53.13 -36.15 -7.76
CA ILE A 121 51.69 -35.88 -7.75
C ILE A 121 51.44 -34.37 -7.74
N ALA A 122 52.11 -33.62 -6.86
CA ALA A 122 51.98 -32.16 -6.77
C ALA A 122 52.28 -31.48 -8.11
N ARG A 123 53.36 -31.90 -8.77
CA ARG A 123 53.76 -31.37 -10.08
C ARG A 123 52.82 -31.79 -11.19
N ALA A 124 52.32 -33.03 -11.18
CA ALA A 124 51.32 -33.50 -12.13
C ALA A 124 50.00 -32.73 -11.99
N GLN A 125 49.56 -32.46 -10.76
CA GLN A 125 48.38 -31.63 -10.47
C GLN A 125 48.59 -30.20 -10.98
N MET A 126 49.72 -29.58 -10.67
CA MET A 126 50.10 -28.26 -11.21
C MET A 126 50.08 -28.22 -12.74
N LEU A 127 50.64 -29.24 -13.41
CA LEU A 127 50.62 -29.35 -14.87
C LEU A 127 49.19 -29.49 -15.41
N LYS A 128 48.36 -30.34 -14.78
CA LYS A 128 46.94 -30.51 -15.12
C LYS A 128 46.22 -29.16 -15.09
N GLN A 129 46.45 -28.36 -14.05
CA GLN A 129 45.83 -27.03 -13.93
C GLN A 129 46.21 -26.05 -15.06
N ARG A 130 47.32 -26.26 -15.78
CA ARG A 130 47.69 -25.41 -16.93
C ARG A 130 47.03 -25.84 -18.24
N LEU A 131 46.67 -27.13 -18.32
CA LEU A 131 46.08 -27.72 -19.53
C LEU A 131 44.56 -27.61 -19.52
N LEU A 132 43.94 -27.61 -18.33
CA LEU A 132 42.51 -27.46 -18.16
C LEU A 132 42.02 -26.10 -18.66
N PRO A 133 40.82 -26.04 -19.26
CA PRO A 133 40.11 -24.79 -19.49
C PRO A 133 39.86 -24.05 -18.17
N SER A 134 39.88 -22.71 -18.21
CA SER A 134 39.73 -21.84 -17.05
C SER A 134 38.52 -22.17 -16.15
N ASP A 135 37.41 -22.64 -16.74
CA ASP A 135 36.20 -22.98 -15.99
C ASP A 135 36.29 -24.31 -15.22
N GLU A 136 37.28 -25.15 -15.52
CA GLU A 136 37.46 -26.49 -14.95
C GLU A 136 38.69 -26.56 -14.01
N ARG A 137 39.47 -25.48 -13.93
CA ARG A 137 40.66 -25.39 -13.07
C ARG A 137 40.25 -25.28 -11.60
N GLN A 138 41.03 -25.89 -10.72
CA GLN A 138 40.98 -25.62 -9.27
C GLN A 138 41.62 -24.28 -8.89
N LEU A 139 42.48 -23.74 -9.77
CA LEU A 139 42.93 -22.36 -9.71
C LEU A 139 41.87 -21.37 -10.24
N GLY A 140 40.72 -21.88 -10.65
CA GLY A 140 39.66 -21.07 -11.16
C GLY A 140 39.94 -20.44 -12.50
N ARG A 141 39.14 -19.42 -12.78
CA ARG A 141 39.20 -18.70 -14.05
C ARG A 141 40.40 -17.76 -14.11
N ASP A 142 41.03 -17.71 -15.28
CA ASP A 142 42.18 -16.84 -15.55
C ASP A 142 41.90 -15.36 -15.23
N LEU A 143 42.94 -14.65 -14.83
CA LEU A 143 42.89 -13.22 -14.50
C LEU A 143 42.20 -12.36 -15.58
N GLU A 144 42.41 -12.65 -16.87
CA GLU A 144 41.79 -11.91 -17.97
C GLU A 144 40.27 -12.11 -18.05
N HIS A 145 39.77 -13.29 -17.65
CA HIS A 145 38.33 -13.52 -17.52
C HIS A 145 37.72 -12.59 -16.48
N TRP A 146 38.33 -12.51 -15.29
CA TRP A 146 37.84 -11.67 -14.21
C TRP A 146 37.89 -10.19 -14.54
N LYS A 147 38.95 -9.73 -15.24
CA LYS A 147 39.00 -8.37 -15.79
C LYS A 147 37.81 -8.11 -16.71
N ALA A 148 37.56 -8.99 -17.67
CA ALA A 148 36.43 -8.84 -18.59
C ALA A 148 35.07 -8.88 -17.88
N ARG A 149 34.91 -9.76 -16.88
CA ARG A 149 33.69 -9.89 -16.07
C ARG A 149 33.41 -8.62 -15.27
N LEU A 150 34.43 -8.05 -14.62
CA LEU A 150 34.31 -6.80 -13.88
C LEU A 150 34.01 -5.62 -14.82
N THR A 151 34.70 -5.51 -15.97
CA THR A 151 34.41 -4.46 -16.96
C THR A 151 32.99 -4.58 -17.53
N ALA A 152 32.51 -5.80 -17.78
CA ALA A 152 31.13 -6.03 -18.23
C ALA A 152 30.13 -5.61 -17.15
N ALA A 153 30.37 -5.97 -15.89
CA ALA A 153 29.50 -5.55 -14.78
C ALA A 153 29.50 -4.02 -14.61
N GLU A 154 30.64 -3.35 -14.75
CA GLU A 154 30.75 -1.88 -14.71
C GLU A 154 29.92 -1.24 -15.83
N SER A 155 29.94 -1.81 -17.03
CA SER A 155 29.20 -1.28 -18.19
C SER A 155 27.68 -1.25 -18.00
N THR A 156 27.15 -2.13 -17.14
CA THR A 156 25.71 -2.15 -16.80
C THR A 156 25.31 -1.03 -15.84
N ARG A 157 26.30 -0.33 -15.24
CA ARG A 157 26.10 0.68 -14.19
C ARG A 157 25.29 0.19 -12.97
N SER A 158 25.20 -1.11 -12.80
CA SER A 158 24.54 -1.75 -11.67
C SER A 158 25.59 -2.05 -10.61
N ILE A 159 25.53 -1.31 -9.49
CA ILE A 159 26.41 -1.55 -8.34
C ILE A 159 26.22 -2.98 -7.80
N ALA A 160 25.00 -3.51 -7.88
CA ALA A 160 24.68 -4.86 -7.45
C ALA A 160 25.39 -5.92 -8.31
N ASP A 161 25.37 -5.77 -9.63
CA ASP A 161 26.02 -6.72 -10.54
C ASP A 161 27.56 -6.65 -10.42
N TYR A 162 28.10 -5.45 -10.19
CA TYR A 162 29.52 -5.26 -9.92
C TYR A 162 29.95 -5.89 -8.59
N ALA A 163 29.16 -5.71 -7.53
CA ALA A 163 29.41 -6.34 -6.23
C ALA A 163 29.34 -7.87 -6.30
N ALA A 164 28.37 -8.42 -7.06
CA ALA A 164 28.27 -9.86 -7.29
C ALA A 164 29.53 -10.42 -7.98
N ALA A 165 30.03 -9.73 -9.02
CA ALA A 165 31.26 -10.14 -9.70
C ALA A 165 32.50 -10.11 -8.78
N ILE A 166 32.59 -9.16 -7.85
CA ILE A 166 33.67 -9.11 -6.84
C ILE A 166 33.57 -10.28 -5.87
N GLU A 167 32.37 -10.64 -5.41
CA GLU A 167 32.19 -11.76 -4.47
C GLU A 167 32.44 -13.11 -5.16
N GLU A 168 32.05 -13.26 -6.43
CA GLU A 168 32.43 -14.41 -7.25
C GLU A 168 33.96 -14.52 -7.34
N LEU A 169 34.67 -13.44 -7.69
CA LEU A 169 36.15 -13.41 -7.72
C LEU A 169 36.76 -13.75 -6.35
N ARG A 170 36.19 -13.25 -5.25
CA ARG A 170 36.65 -13.56 -3.90
C ARG A 170 36.54 -15.05 -3.59
N SER A 171 35.43 -15.68 -3.98
CA SER A 171 35.21 -17.10 -3.77
C SER A 171 36.23 -17.94 -4.55
N GLU A 172 36.55 -17.52 -5.77
CA GLU A 172 37.58 -18.13 -6.61
C GLU A 172 38.97 -18.04 -5.96
N ILE A 173 39.37 -16.84 -5.53
CA ILE A 173 40.64 -16.60 -4.83
C ILE A 173 40.78 -17.52 -3.61
N ALA A 174 39.69 -17.76 -2.87
CA ALA A 174 39.72 -18.66 -1.71
C ALA A 174 39.99 -20.12 -2.11
N VAL A 175 39.38 -20.61 -3.20
CA VAL A 175 39.63 -21.95 -3.73
C VAL A 175 41.08 -22.06 -4.23
N SER A 176 41.53 -21.11 -5.04
CA SER A 176 42.91 -21.05 -5.56
C SER A 176 43.96 -20.98 -4.45
N THR A 177 43.69 -20.21 -3.39
CA THR A 177 44.55 -20.14 -2.20
C THR A 177 44.65 -21.49 -1.50
N SER A 178 43.54 -22.21 -1.35
CA SER A 178 43.54 -23.54 -0.74
C SER A 178 44.40 -24.51 -1.52
N PHE A 179 44.24 -24.54 -2.86
CA PHE A 179 45.05 -25.38 -3.75
C PHE A 179 46.54 -25.06 -3.64
N VAL A 180 46.93 -23.79 -3.75
CA VAL A 180 48.35 -23.37 -3.67
C VAL A 180 48.97 -23.72 -2.32
N ASN A 181 48.21 -23.59 -1.22
CA ASN A 181 48.70 -23.95 0.11
C ASN A 181 48.87 -25.47 0.28
N GLU A 182 47.99 -26.28 -0.30
CA GLU A 182 48.11 -27.75 -0.28
C GLU A 182 49.39 -28.20 -1.01
N ILE A 183 49.59 -27.71 -2.24
CA ILE A 183 50.80 -28.00 -3.04
C ILE A 183 52.06 -27.52 -2.32
N ARG A 184 52.03 -26.33 -1.71
CA ARG A 184 53.15 -25.81 -0.90
C ARG A 184 53.49 -26.76 0.24
N GLY A 185 52.49 -27.24 0.98
CA GLY A 185 52.70 -28.18 2.08
C GLY A 185 53.36 -29.49 1.62
N GLN A 186 52.99 -30.01 0.45
CA GLN A 186 53.63 -31.20 -0.13
C GLN A 186 55.09 -30.94 -0.52
N ILE A 187 55.38 -29.79 -1.14
CA ILE A 187 56.75 -29.39 -1.51
C ILE A 187 57.63 -29.17 -0.26
N ASP A 188 57.10 -28.54 0.78
CA ASP A 188 57.83 -28.28 2.02
C ASP A 188 58.12 -29.59 2.77
N ALA A 189 57.15 -30.53 2.82
CA ALA A 189 57.37 -31.86 3.40
C ALA A 189 58.47 -32.63 2.66
N PHE A 190 58.50 -32.57 1.32
CA PHE A 190 59.59 -33.16 0.54
C PHE A 190 60.94 -32.47 0.77
N ALA A 191 60.95 -31.16 1.04
CA ALA A 191 62.17 -30.42 1.34
C ALA A 191 62.80 -30.82 2.68
N GLU A 192 61.98 -31.25 3.64
CA GLU A 192 62.43 -31.68 4.97
C GLU A 192 62.84 -33.17 5.03
N ALA A 193 62.61 -33.93 3.95
CA ALA A 193 62.97 -35.34 3.86
C ALA A 193 64.49 -35.57 3.98
N GLU A 194 64.89 -36.53 4.82
CA GLU A 194 66.29 -36.93 4.99
C GLU A 194 66.68 -38.03 4.00
N PHE A 195 67.47 -37.68 2.99
CA PHE A 195 68.06 -38.64 2.05
C PHE A 195 69.46 -39.09 2.50
N SER A 196 69.67 -40.40 2.59
CA SER A 196 70.91 -41.02 3.07
C SER A 196 72.07 -40.87 2.08
N HIS A 197 71.80 -40.91 0.77
CA HIS A 197 72.81 -40.83 -0.29
C HIS A 197 73.08 -39.39 -0.78
N SER A 198 74.31 -39.11 -1.22
CA SER A 198 74.69 -37.78 -1.74
C SER A 198 74.00 -37.44 -3.07
N ASP A 199 73.86 -38.44 -3.94
CA ASP A 199 73.33 -38.26 -5.29
C ASP A 199 71.82 -37.96 -5.22
N ASP A 200 71.11 -38.62 -4.31
CA ASP A 200 69.69 -38.40 -4.06
C ASP A 200 69.42 -37.02 -3.46
N ARG A 201 70.30 -36.53 -2.56
CA ARG A 201 70.23 -35.15 -2.06
C ARG A 201 70.43 -34.11 -3.17
N GLN A 202 71.34 -34.36 -4.11
CA GLN A 202 71.54 -33.44 -5.24
C GLN A 202 70.31 -33.42 -6.16
N ARG A 203 69.67 -34.57 -6.37
CA ARG A 203 68.43 -34.68 -7.16
C ARG A 203 67.26 -33.99 -6.45
N GLN A 204 67.08 -34.25 -5.15
CA GLN A 204 66.09 -33.56 -4.31
C GLN A 204 66.19 -32.04 -4.45
N GLN A 205 67.40 -31.48 -4.43
CA GLN A 205 67.61 -30.04 -4.61
C GLN A 205 67.16 -29.51 -5.98
N GLN A 206 67.45 -30.24 -7.05
CA GLN A 206 67.04 -29.86 -8.40
C GLN A 206 65.52 -29.93 -8.55
N ASP A 207 64.91 -30.99 -8.04
CA ASP A 207 63.47 -31.24 -8.11
C ASP A 207 62.68 -30.20 -7.31
N LEU A 208 63.18 -29.85 -6.12
CA LEU A 208 62.66 -28.76 -5.31
C LEU A 208 62.77 -27.41 -6.02
N ALA A 209 63.88 -27.16 -6.72
CA ALA A 209 64.07 -25.90 -7.44
C ALA A 209 63.03 -25.75 -8.57
N ASP A 210 62.77 -26.83 -9.32
CA ASP A 210 61.78 -26.84 -10.40
C ASP A 210 60.35 -26.72 -9.86
N ALA A 211 60.00 -27.48 -8.81
CA ALA A 211 58.68 -27.41 -8.18
C ALA A 211 58.39 -26.03 -7.57
N ARG A 212 59.38 -25.42 -6.90
CA ARG A 212 59.26 -24.06 -6.35
C ARG A 212 59.08 -23.01 -7.44
N LYS A 213 59.74 -23.18 -8.59
CA LYS A 213 59.56 -22.29 -9.74
C LYS A 213 58.14 -22.40 -10.32
N GLU A 214 57.61 -23.62 -10.44
CA GLU A 214 56.24 -23.86 -10.88
C GLU A 214 55.22 -23.26 -9.90
N LEU A 215 55.39 -23.50 -8.59
CA LEU A 215 54.55 -22.93 -7.53
C LEU A 215 54.59 -21.40 -7.52
N ALA A 216 55.77 -20.78 -7.70
CA ALA A 216 55.92 -19.34 -7.74
C ALA A 216 55.11 -18.70 -8.89
N SER A 217 54.98 -19.40 -10.02
CA SER A 217 54.15 -18.93 -11.13
C SER A 217 52.66 -18.88 -10.77
N PHE A 218 52.15 -19.88 -10.04
CA PHE A 218 50.75 -19.89 -9.59
C PHE A 218 50.49 -18.90 -8.47
N GLN A 219 51.47 -18.72 -7.57
CA GLN A 219 51.39 -17.66 -6.57
C GLN A 219 51.29 -16.27 -7.23
N ALA A 220 52.04 -16.03 -8.30
CA ALA A 220 51.94 -14.76 -9.03
C ALA A 220 50.59 -14.55 -9.73
N GLU A 221 49.94 -15.62 -10.21
CA GLU A 221 48.57 -15.57 -10.76
C GLU A 221 47.57 -15.18 -9.65
N LEU A 222 47.62 -15.88 -8.51
CA LEU A 222 46.80 -15.60 -7.33
C LEU A 222 47.01 -14.19 -6.79
N ASP A 223 48.26 -13.72 -6.71
CA ASP A 223 48.59 -12.35 -6.29
C ASP A 223 47.99 -11.32 -7.27
N GLY A 224 47.96 -11.63 -8.56
CA GLY A 224 47.30 -10.82 -9.60
C GLY A 224 45.79 -10.73 -9.41
N GLU A 225 45.13 -11.84 -9.07
CA GLU A 225 43.70 -11.89 -8.77
C GLU A 225 43.36 -11.10 -7.50
N LEU A 226 44.17 -11.23 -6.46
CA LEU A 226 44.02 -10.49 -5.21
C LEU A 226 44.20 -8.98 -5.40
N ALA A 227 45.16 -8.58 -6.25
CA ALA A 227 45.34 -7.18 -6.65
C ALA A 227 44.10 -6.67 -7.42
N LEU A 228 43.60 -7.46 -8.37
CA LEU A 228 42.38 -7.13 -9.13
C LEU A 228 41.17 -6.97 -8.22
N GLN A 229 40.98 -7.87 -7.25
CA GLN A 229 39.90 -7.78 -6.27
C GLN A 229 40.00 -6.49 -5.44
N THR A 230 41.22 -6.15 -5.00
CA THR A 230 41.47 -4.94 -4.20
C THR A 230 41.14 -3.68 -5.00
N ASP A 231 41.55 -3.62 -6.26
CA ASP A 231 41.25 -2.48 -7.14
C ASP A 231 39.76 -2.40 -7.48
N ALA A 232 39.09 -3.53 -7.71
CA ALA A 232 37.66 -3.59 -7.93
C ALA A 232 36.86 -3.11 -6.71
N LEU A 233 37.26 -3.51 -5.49
CA LEU A 233 36.65 -3.02 -4.24
C LEU A 233 36.82 -1.49 -4.08
N ARG A 234 37.99 -0.95 -4.42
CA ARG A 234 38.23 0.50 -4.39
C ARG A 234 37.30 1.22 -5.38
N HIS A 235 37.23 0.70 -6.60
CA HIS A 235 36.38 1.27 -7.64
C HIS A 235 34.89 1.21 -7.28
N ALA A 236 34.41 0.10 -6.71
CA ALA A 236 33.04 -0.01 -6.19
C ALA A 236 32.75 1.05 -5.12
N GLY A 237 33.72 1.34 -4.25
CA GLY A 237 33.61 2.42 -3.25
C GLY A 237 33.47 3.81 -3.88
N ASP A 238 34.17 4.08 -4.98
CA ASP A 238 34.04 5.34 -5.73
C ASP A 238 32.68 5.43 -6.45
N LEU A 239 32.21 4.34 -7.08
CA LEU A 239 30.87 4.28 -7.69
C LEU A 239 29.75 4.58 -6.69
N VAL A 240 29.80 3.97 -5.50
CA VAL A 240 28.81 4.22 -4.44
C VAL A 240 28.88 5.66 -3.96
N ARG A 241 30.08 6.22 -3.80
CA ARG A 241 30.24 7.62 -3.40
C ARG A 241 29.61 8.56 -4.43
N ASP A 242 29.87 8.34 -5.71
CA ASP A 242 29.34 9.18 -6.79
C ASP A 242 27.81 9.08 -6.86
N ASP A 243 27.24 7.88 -6.69
CA ASP A 243 25.79 7.67 -6.69
C ASP A 243 25.09 8.36 -5.50
N LEU A 244 25.71 8.31 -4.32
CA LEU A 244 25.24 9.03 -3.14
C LEU A 244 25.30 10.56 -3.33
N MET A 245 26.41 11.08 -3.89
CA MET A 245 26.55 12.52 -4.15
C MET A 245 25.54 13.02 -5.19
N ASN A 246 25.27 12.23 -6.23
CA ASN A 246 24.24 12.55 -7.22
C ASN A 246 22.83 12.53 -6.60
N SER A 247 22.53 11.51 -5.79
CA SER A 247 21.26 11.40 -5.06
C SER A 247 21.04 12.57 -4.10
N ASP A 248 22.08 12.99 -3.38
CA ASP A 248 22.03 14.16 -2.51
C ASP A 248 21.74 15.44 -3.31
N HIS A 249 22.39 15.65 -4.45
CA HIS A 249 22.10 16.79 -5.33
C HIS A 249 20.65 16.79 -5.85
N GLU A 250 20.12 15.64 -6.23
CA GLU A 250 18.72 15.50 -6.64
C GLU A 250 17.77 15.80 -5.48
N PHE A 251 18.08 15.30 -4.27
CA PHE A 251 17.31 15.56 -3.06
C PHE A 251 17.28 17.06 -2.70
N TYR A 252 18.42 17.75 -2.74
CA TYR A 252 18.48 19.20 -2.52
C TYR A 252 17.74 19.98 -3.61
N ALA A 253 17.83 19.56 -4.87
CA ALA A 253 17.09 20.18 -5.96
C ALA A 253 15.57 20.02 -5.78
N LEU A 254 15.11 18.83 -5.37
CA LEU A 254 13.70 18.56 -5.08
C LEU A 254 13.22 19.36 -3.86
N THR A 255 14.01 19.41 -2.80
CA THR A 255 13.69 20.18 -1.59
C THR A 255 13.53 21.67 -1.91
N ARG A 256 14.43 22.23 -2.71
CA ARG A 256 14.33 23.61 -3.20
C ARG A 256 13.09 23.84 -4.06
N GLN A 257 12.74 22.91 -4.94
CA GLN A 257 11.49 22.98 -5.71
C GLN A 257 10.26 22.94 -4.78
N MET A 258 10.29 22.14 -3.71
CA MET A 258 9.20 22.11 -2.72
C MET A 258 9.09 23.43 -1.94
N GLU A 259 10.20 24.06 -1.59
CA GLU A 259 10.23 25.39 -0.95
C GLU A 259 9.67 26.48 -1.89
N GLU A 260 10.01 26.42 -3.18
CA GLU A 260 9.49 27.33 -4.21
C GLU A 260 7.97 27.17 -4.43
N LEU A 261 7.41 25.98 -4.17
CA LEU A 261 5.97 25.69 -4.26
C LEU A 261 5.18 25.99 -2.97
N GLU A 262 5.84 26.26 -1.85
CA GLU A 262 5.16 26.52 -0.57
C GLU A 262 4.27 27.79 -0.57
N PRO A 263 4.66 28.91 -1.21
CA PRO A 263 3.78 30.07 -1.36
C PRO A 263 2.48 29.74 -2.13
N LEU A 264 2.58 28.89 -3.16
CA LEU A 264 1.42 28.41 -3.92
C LEU A 264 0.51 27.51 -3.08
N ARG A 265 1.08 26.64 -2.24
CA ARG A 265 0.32 25.82 -1.30
C ARG A 265 -0.45 26.67 -0.29
N LYS A 266 0.19 27.69 0.28
CA LYS A 266 -0.47 28.63 1.22
C LYS A 266 -1.59 29.41 0.54
N LEU A 267 -1.36 29.87 -0.69
CA LEU A 267 -2.36 30.56 -1.49
C LEU A 267 -3.54 29.63 -1.84
N ALA A 268 -3.28 28.40 -2.27
CA ALA A 268 -4.29 27.38 -2.55
C ALA A 268 -5.17 27.07 -1.33
N ARG A 269 -4.57 26.90 -0.15
CA ARG A 269 -5.32 26.65 1.11
C ARG A 269 -6.21 27.84 1.47
N THR A 270 -5.69 29.05 1.33
CA THR A 270 -6.47 30.27 1.59
C THR A 270 -7.64 30.39 0.62
N THR A 271 -7.42 30.17 -0.68
CA THR A 271 -8.47 30.21 -1.70
C THR A 271 -9.51 29.10 -1.49
N ALA A 272 -9.09 27.89 -1.13
CA ALA A 272 -10.01 26.79 -0.81
C ALA A 272 -10.88 27.11 0.41
N SER A 273 -10.28 27.61 1.51
CA SER A 273 -11.03 28.00 2.70
C SER A 273 -12.07 29.10 2.42
N LYS A 274 -11.75 30.05 1.53
CA LYS A 274 -12.69 31.11 1.13
C LYS A 274 -13.80 30.57 0.21
N ALA A 275 -13.47 29.62 -0.67
CA ALA A 275 -14.46 28.94 -1.50
C ALA A 275 -15.45 28.11 -0.66
N ASP A 276 -14.96 27.44 0.39
CA ASP A 276 -15.82 26.70 1.34
C ASP A 276 -16.74 27.64 2.13
N ALA A 277 -16.22 28.81 2.57
CA ALA A 277 -17.02 29.84 3.21
C ALA A 277 -18.14 30.37 2.28
N PHE A 278 -17.83 30.57 1.00
CA PHE A 278 -18.79 30.96 -0.03
C PHE A 278 -19.87 29.89 -0.25
N ALA A 279 -19.48 28.62 -0.40
CA ALA A 279 -20.41 27.51 -0.55
C ALA A 279 -21.34 27.36 0.67
N THR A 280 -20.80 27.54 1.88
CA THR A 280 -21.57 27.51 3.13
C THR A 280 -22.57 28.68 3.19
N CYS A 281 -22.17 29.87 2.73
CA CYS A 281 -23.06 31.03 2.65
C CYS A 281 -24.22 30.79 1.67
N LEU A 282 -23.94 30.28 0.46
CA LEU A 282 -24.97 29.90 -0.50
C LEU A 282 -25.93 28.85 0.04
N GLY A 283 -25.41 27.81 0.72
CA GLY A 283 -26.25 26.80 1.37
C GLY A 283 -27.20 27.39 2.42
N ARG A 284 -26.74 28.37 3.22
CA ARG A 284 -27.60 29.10 4.18
C ARG A 284 -28.69 29.91 3.49
N ILE A 285 -28.37 30.56 2.37
CA ILE A 285 -29.34 31.33 1.55
C ILE A 285 -30.41 30.39 0.98
N GLU A 286 -30.01 29.28 0.35
CA GLU A 286 -30.94 28.30 -0.23
C GLU A 286 -31.86 27.70 0.83
N GLN A 287 -31.31 27.32 1.99
CA GLN A 287 -32.09 26.77 3.10
C GLN A 287 -33.12 27.79 3.63
N SER A 288 -32.69 29.04 3.84
CA SER A 288 -33.58 30.10 4.33
C SER A 288 -34.68 30.42 3.32
N HIS A 289 -34.38 30.37 2.01
CA HIS A 289 -35.37 30.54 0.95
C HIS A 289 -36.41 29.41 0.94
N ARG A 290 -35.99 28.15 1.06
CA ARG A 290 -36.93 27.01 1.17
C ARG A 290 -37.83 27.15 2.40
N GLN A 291 -37.26 27.52 3.55
CA GLN A 291 -38.03 27.75 4.77
C GLN A 291 -39.06 28.88 4.61
N GLN A 292 -38.72 29.95 3.89
CA GLN A 292 -39.69 31.01 3.57
C GLN A 292 -40.81 30.50 2.67
N GLN A 293 -40.50 29.72 1.63
CA GLN A 293 -41.51 29.12 0.75
C GLN A 293 -42.46 28.20 1.53
N ASP A 294 -41.92 27.33 2.38
CA ASP A 294 -42.72 26.44 3.24
C ASP A 294 -43.64 27.23 4.19
N CYS A 295 -43.13 28.33 4.76
CA CYS A 295 -43.94 29.23 5.60
C CYS A 295 -45.06 29.90 4.80
N LEU A 296 -44.80 30.33 3.57
CA LEU A 296 -45.82 30.94 2.70
C LEU A 296 -46.92 29.94 2.33
N GLU A 297 -46.55 28.73 1.91
CA GLU A 297 -47.52 27.67 1.60
C GLU A 297 -48.37 27.31 2.84
N THR A 298 -47.73 27.21 4.00
CA THR A 298 -48.42 26.92 5.27
C THR A 298 -49.37 28.05 5.64
N ARG A 299 -48.97 29.32 5.43
CA ARG A 299 -49.83 30.48 5.68
C ARG A 299 -51.06 30.46 4.79
N GLU A 300 -50.89 30.17 3.50
CA GLU A 300 -52.01 30.10 2.55
C GLU A 300 -53.00 29.00 2.93
N ARG A 301 -52.51 27.81 3.30
CA ARG A 301 -53.36 26.70 3.75
C ARG A 301 -54.13 27.06 5.02
N LEU A 302 -53.46 27.60 6.03
CA LEU A 302 -54.09 28.00 7.29
C LEU A 302 -55.08 29.17 7.11
N ALA A 303 -54.78 30.11 6.21
CA ALA A 303 -55.70 31.21 5.88
C ALA A 303 -56.96 30.68 5.19
N ALA A 304 -56.82 29.73 4.27
CA ALA A 304 -57.96 29.07 3.63
C ALA A 304 -58.82 28.29 4.64
N ASP A 305 -58.19 27.58 5.58
CA ASP A 305 -58.90 26.90 6.67
C ASP A 305 -59.63 27.88 7.59
N GLN A 306 -59.01 29.02 7.91
CA GLN A 306 -59.66 30.08 8.69
C GLN A 306 -60.86 30.67 7.96
N GLU A 307 -60.73 30.96 6.66
CA GLU A 307 -61.80 31.48 5.81
C GLU A 307 -62.97 30.49 5.67
N ARG A 308 -62.69 29.18 5.67
CA ARG A 308 -63.70 28.12 5.67
C ARG A 308 -64.39 27.95 7.02
N LEU A 309 -63.64 27.94 8.12
CA LEU A 309 -64.18 27.64 9.46
C LEU A 309 -65.04 28.78 10.04
N ARG A 310 -64.73 30.04 9.72
CA ARG A 310 -65.51 31.22 10.18
C ARG A 310 -67.01 31.15 9.82
N PRO A 311 -67.39 30.99 8.54
CA PRO A 311 -68.81 30.90 8.17
C PRO A 311 -69.47 29.62 8.69
N GLU A 312 -68.72 28.51 8.81
CA GLU A 312 -69.22 27.28 9.44
C GLU A 312 -69.57 27.49 10.91
N LEU A 313 -68.72 28.20 11.66
CA LEU A 313 -68.94 28.57 13.06
C LEU A 313 -70.14 29.52 13.21
N ASP A 314 -70.23 30.56 12.38
CA ASP A 314 -71.37 31.50 12.37
C ASP A 314 -72.69 30.76 12.10
N ASN A 315 -72.69 29.82 11.17
CA ASN A 315 -73.87 29.01 10.87
C ASN A 315 -74.22 28.07 12.03
N ALA A 316 -73.21 27.42 12.64
CA ALA A 316 -73.40 26.59 13.82
C ALA A 316 -73.98 27.38 15.00
N GLU A 317 -73.48 28.61 15.24
CA GLU A 317 -73.99 29.51 16.27
C GLU A 317 -75.46 29.88 16.01
N ARG A 318 -75.80 30.26 14.77
CA ARG A 318 -77.20 30.53 14.39
C ARG A 318 -78.10 29.30 14.58
N ARG A 319 -77.61 28.09 14.24
CA ARG A 319 -78.34 26.83 14.42
C ARG A 319 -78.52 26.48 15.90
N LEU A 320 -77.53 26.74 16.72
CA LEU A 320 -77.57 26.55 18.17
C LEU A 320 -78.55 27.54 18.81
N ALA A 321 -78.48 28.83 18.47
CA ALA A 321 -79.40 29.86 18.93
C ALA A 321 -80.86 29.53 18.56
N ARG A 322 -81.12 29.05 17.33
CA ARG A 322 -82.46 28.58 16.93
C ARG A 322 -82.92 27.37 17.74
N CYS A 323 -82.04 26.40 18.01
CA CYS A 323 -82.39 25.24 18.85
C CYS A 323 -82.68 25.65 20.28
N LYS A 324 -81.88 26.55 20.85
CA LYS A 324 -82.05 27.08 22.20
C LYS A 324 -83.40 27.77 22.34
N ARG A 325 -83.78 28.66 21.40
CA ARG A 325 -85.12 29.28 21.39
C ARG A 325 -86.25 28.24 21.38
N LYS A 326 -86.17 27.23 20.52
CA LYS A 326 -87.18 26.15 20.48
C LYS A 326 -87.25 25.35 21.77
N LEU A 327 -86.10 25.10 22.40
CA LEU A 327 -86.02 24.41 23.69
C LEU A 327 -86.64 25.27 24.80
N ASP A 328 -86.36 26.58 24.82
CA ASP A 328 -86.92 27.54 25.76
C ASP A 328 -88.46 27.67 25.55
N GLU A 329 -88.92 27.73 24.31
CA GLU A 329 -90.34 27.74 23.92
C GLU A 329 -91.06 26.45 24.35
N ALA A 330 -90.43 25.28 24.23
CA ALA A 330 -90.99 23.99 24.64
C ALA A 330 -90.90 23.75 26.16
N SER A 331 -90.01 24.46 26.87
CA SER A 331 -89.85 24.37 28.33
C SER A 331 -91.13 24.76 29.07
N ARG A 332 -91.80 25.84 28.62
CA ARG A 332 -93.04 26.33 29.23
C ARG A 332 -94.21 25.35 29.13
N PRO A 333 -94.62 24.84 27.95
CA PRO A 333 -95.69 23.85 27.84
C PRO A 333 -95.32 22.53 28.53
N HIS A 334 -94.03 22.14 28.55
CA HIS A 334 -93.59 20.98 29.34
C HIS A 334 -93.80 21.20 30.85
N GLN A 335 -93.43 22.36 31.39
CA GLN A 335 -93.65 22.73 32.79
C GLN A 335 -95.15 22.86 33.12
N GLU A 336 -95.94 23.46 32.24
CA GLU A 336 -97.40 23.61 32.40
C GLU A 336 -98.10 22.25 32.35
N ALA A 337 -97.73 21.36 31.42
CA ALA A 337 -98.25 20.00 31.34
C ALA A 337 -97.85 19.16 32.57
N LYS A 338 -96.61 19.32 33.07
CA LYS A 338 -96.15 18.69 34.31
C LYS A 338 -97.02 19.11 35.49
N LEU A 339 -97.22 20.42 35.65
CA LEU A 339 -98.01 20.99 36.74
C LEU A 339 -99.50 20.65 36.62
N ALA A 340 -100.04 20.56 35.40
CA ALA A 340 -101.40 20.09 35.14
C ALA A 340 -101.59 18.61 35.49
N MET A 341 -100.63 17.75 35.12
CA MET A 341 -100.61 16.34 35.51
C MET A 341 -100.51 16.19 37.03
N GLU A 342 -99.61 16.93 37.70
CA GLU A 342 -99.48 16.93 39.16
C GLU A 342 -100.78 17.39 39.86
N LYS A 343 -101.45 18.43 39.33
CA LYS A 343 -102.74 18.91 39.84
C LYS A 343 -103.87 17.89 39.63
N ALA A 344 -103.97 17.29 38.45
CA ALA A 344 -104.97 16.28 38.15
C ALA A 344 -104.77 15.05 39.05
N GLN A 345 -103.52 14.60 39.24
CA GLN A 345 -103.19 13.50 40.13
C GLN A 345 -103.57 13.82 41.58
N ALA A 346 -103.23 15.02 42.07
CA ALA A 346 -103.61 15.45 43.41
C ALA A 346 -105.14 15.52 43.61
N ALA A 347 -105.90 15.90 42.58
CA ALA A 347 -107.36 15.91 42.62
C ALA A 347 -107.97 14.49 42.64
N LEU A 348 -107.42 13.56 41.84
CA LEU A 348 -107.79 12.15 41.88
C LEU A 348 -107.48 11.53 43.25
N ASP A 349 -106.27 11.73 43.77
CA ASP A 349 -105.87 11.25 45.10
C ASP A 349 -106.79 11.81 46.21
N ALA A 350 -107.24 13.07 46.07
CA ALA A 350 -108.20 13.68 47.00
C ALA A 350 -109.60 13.06 46.89
N ALA A 351 -110.07 12.76 45.68
CA ALA A 351 -111.35 12.11 45.43
C ALA A 351 -111.35 10.64 45.92
N ASP A 352 -110.29 9.89 45.67
CA ASP A 352 -110.10 8.52 46.16
C ASP A 352 -110.11 8.47 47.70
N ARG A 353 -109.51 9.47 48.38
CA ARG A 353 -109.59 9.59 49.84
C ARG A 353 -111.01 9.86 50.35
N ILE A 354 -111.84 10.54 49.56
CA ILE A 354 -113.26 10.79 49.90
C ILE A 354 -114.07 9.50 49.69
N ASP A 355 -113.87 8.79 48.57
CA ASP A 355 -114.52 7.51 48.29
C ASP A 355 -114.18 6.44 49.34
N GLN A 356 -112.90 6.33 49.72
CA GLN A 356 -112.44 5.43 50.79
C GLN A 356 -113.04 5.75 52.18
N LYS A 357 -113.33 7.03 52.46
CA LYS A 357 -114.01 7.44 53.71
C LYS A 357 -115.51 7.15 53.69
N LEU A 358 -116.12 7.11 52.50
CA LEU A 358 -117.54 6.81 52.32
C LEU A 358 -117.83 5.30 52.28
N ASN A 359 -116.81 4.46 52.02
CA ASN A 359 -116.93 3.00 52.00
C ASN A 359 -115.84 2.27 52.83
N PRO A 360 -115.88 2.30 54.17
CA PRO A 360 -115.14 1.36 54.98
C PRO A 360 -116.00 0.10 55.23
N GLY A 361 -115.94 -0.87 54.31
CA GLY A 361 -116.35 -2.28 54.51
C GLY A 361 -117.72 -2.57 55.15
N ASP A 362 -118.72 -2.92 54.34
CA ASP A 362 -119.37 -4.25 54.38
C ASP A 362 -120.61 -4.35 53.44
N ALA A 363 -120.68 -5.51 52.78
CA ALA A 363 -121.86 -6.24 52.30
C ALA A 363 -122.91 -5.56 51.40
N ALA A 364 -122.85 -5.93 50.11
CA ALA A 364 -123.88 -6.72 49.44
C ALA A 364 -125.34 -6.52 49.90
N ASP A 365 -125.98 -5.44 49.44
CA ASP A 365 -127.33 -5.46 48.87
C ASP A 365 -127.77 -4.03 48.64
N ARG A 366 -127.66 -3.59 47.38
CA ARG A 366 -128.57 -2.66 46.71
C ARG A 366 -128.08 -2.42 45.29
N LEU A 367 -128.93 -2.87 44.38
CA LEU A 367 -128.90 -2.62 42.96
C LEU A 367 -128.81 -1.12 42.65
N SER A 368 -127.91 -0.79 41.73
CA SER A 368 -128.17 0.12 40.62
C SER A 368 -128.52 1.58 40.98
N VAL A 369 -127.70 2.23 41.81
CA VAL A 369 -127.57 3.69 41.78
C VAL A 369 -126.08 4.01 41.62
N GLU A 370 -125.70 4.54 40.46
CA GLU A 370 -124.37 5.11 40.25
C GLU A 370 -124.13 6.16 41.33
N HIS A 371 -123.24 5.87 42.29
CA HIS A 371 -122.90 6.82 43.33
C HIS A 371 -122.22 8.02 42.64
N PRO A 372 -122.68 9.27 42.86
CA PRO A 372 -122.16 10.44 42.14
C PRO A 372 -120.64 10.61 42.32
N VAL A 373 -120.11 10.19 43.48
CA VAL A 373 -118.67 10.20 43.81
C VAL A 373 -117.87 9.22 42.94
N ARG A 374 -118.42 8.04 42.61
CA ARG A 374 -117.73 7.02 41.80
C ARG A 374 -117.66 7.42 40.33
N ALA A 375 -118.72 8.05 39.82
CA ALA A 375 -118.71 8.65 38.48
C ALA A 375 -117.72 9.82 38.40
N GLU A 376 -117.59 10.62 39.46
CA GLU A 376 -116.62 11.71 39.55
C GLU A 376 -115.17 11.21 39.63
N CYS A 377 -114.88 10.14 40.38
CA CYS A 377 -113.57 9.49 40.40
C CYS A 377 -113.19 8.90 39.03
N GLN A 378 -114.14 8.29 38.31
CA GLN A 378 -113.91 7.81 36.95
C GLN A 378 -113.62 8.96 35.97
N ARG A 379 -114.31 10.10 36.11
CA ARG A 379 -114.02 11.30 35.31
C ARG A 379 -112.64 11.88 35.61
N LEU A 380 -112.29 12.00 36.89
CA LEU A 380 -110.96 12.48 37.32
C LEU A 380 -109.84 11.51 36.88
N ALA A 381 -110.09 10.20 36.86
CA ALA A 381 -109.14 9.22 36.33
C ALA A 381 -108.92 9.40 34.82
N GLN A 382 -109.98 9.69 34.06
CA GLN A 382 -109.87 10.05 32.64
C GLN A 382 -109.11 11.37 32.43
N ASP A 383 -109.36 12.37 33.27
CA ASP A 383 -108.66 13.66 33.24
C ASP A 383 -107.17 13.49 33.57
N VAL A 384 -106.82 12.63 34.53
CA VAL A 384 -105.42 12.25 34.85
C VAL A 384 -104.78 11.50 33.69
N ASP A 385 -105.45 10.53 33.09
CA ASP A 385 -104.93 9.80 31.93
C ASP A 385 -104.71 10.73 30.74
N GLN A 386 -105.60 11.71 30.52
CA GLN A 386 -105.45 12.71 29.49
C GLN A 386 -104.28 13.68 29.79
N ALA A 387 -104.17 14.17 31.03
CA ALA A 387 -103.06 15.02 31.45
C ALA A 387 -101.71 14.28 31.40
N ARG A 388 -101.68 13.00 31.74
CA ARG A 388 -100.50 12.13 31.64
C ARG A 388 -100.07 11.91 30.20
N LYS A 389 -101.01 11.67 29.27
CA LYS A 389 -100.71 11.58 27.83
C LYS A 389 -100.13 12.89 27.29
N GLN A 390 -100.72 14.03 27.66
CA GLN A 390 -100.21 15.35 27.28
C GLN A 390 -98.82 15.63 27.84
N TYR A 391 -98.57 15.29 29.11
CA TYR A 391 -97.25 15.40 29.71
C TYR A 391 -96.23 14.47 29.05
N GLN A 392 -96.61 13.25 28.71
CA GLN A 392 -95.72 12.30 28.02
C GLN A 392 -95.32 12.80 26.63
N ILE A 393 -96.28 13.33 25.85
CA ILE A 393 -96.00 13.97 24.55
C ILE A 393 -95.04 15.16 24.74
N ALA A 394 -95.36 16.08 25.66
CA ALA A 394 -94.52 17.25 25.94
C ALA A 394 -93.12 16.87 26.47
N THR A 395 -92.99 15.76 27.19
CA THR A 395 -91.70 15.23 27.67
C THR A 395 -90.87 14.69 26.52
N THR A 396 -91.44 13.87 25.64
CA THR A 396 -90.73 13.34 24.46
C THR A 396 -90.26 14.47 23.53
N GLU A 397 -91.11 15.47 23.29
CA GLU A 397 -90.75 16.62 22.46
C GLU A 397 -89.64 17.48 23.10
N PHE A 398 -89.69 17.68 24.41
CA PHE A 398 -88.68 18.42 25.16
C PHE A 398 -87.33 17.69 25.19
N GLU A 399 -87.32 16.39 25.46
CA GLU A 399 -86.10 15.56 25.47
C GLU A 399 -85.45 15.47 24.08
N ASP A 400 -86.24 15.34 23.02
CA ASP A 400 -85.75 15.37 21.64
C ASP A 400 -85.11 16.71 21.28
N LEU A 401 -85.71 17.82 21.71
CA LEU A 401 -85.15 19.16 21.50
C LEU A 401 -83.87 19.38 22.31
N LYS A 402 -83.82 18.86 23.55
CA LYS A 402 -82.64 18.91 24.41
C LYS A 402 -81.47 18.12 23.79
N ALA A 403 -81.70 16.88 23.36
CA ALA A 403 -80.69 16.09 22.68
C ALA A 403 -80.19 16.75 21.38
N LYS A 404 -81.09 17.40 20.62
CA LYS A 404 -80.71 18.19 19.42
C LYS A 404 -79.90 19.44 19.77
N HIS A 405 -80.18 20.09 20.90
CA HIS A 405 -79.40 21.21 21.40
C HIS A 405 -77.99 20.77 21.79
N ASP A 406 -77.87 19.71 22.58
CA ASP A 406 -76.59 19.23 23.11
C ASP A 406 -75.63 18.81 21.98
N ARG A 407 -76.11 18.03 21.00
CA ARG A 407 -75.32 17.68 19.80
C ARG A 407 -74.87 18.91 18.99
N ARG A 408 -75.70 19.95 18.91
CA ARG A 408 -75.33 21.20 18.21
C ARG A 408 -74.35 22.04 19.00
N ASN A 409 -74.43 22.01 20.33
CA ASN A 409 -73.50 22.68 21.21
C ASN A 409 -72.10 22.03 21.13
N GLU A 410 -72.03 20.71 21.13
CA GLU A 410 -70.78 19.96 20.90
C GLU A 410 -70.15 20.32 19.55
N ALA A 411 -70.93 20.28 18.46
CA ALA A 411 -70.42 20.65 17.13
C ALA A 411 -69.93 22.11 17.05
N TYR A 412 -70.60 23.05 17.75
CA TYR A 412 -70.16 24.44 17.85
C TYR A 412 -68.85 24.56 18.65
N GLN A 413 -68.72 23.84 19.77
CA GLN A 413 -67.50 23.83 20.58
C GLN A 413 -66.31 23.24 19.81
N ASP A 414 -66.52 22.16 19.04
CA ASP A 414 -65.50 21.56 18.18
C ASP A 414 -65.02 22.52 17.09
N LEU A 415 -65.94 23.20 16.39
CA LEU A 415 -65.58 24.20 15.38
C LEU A 415 -64.83 25.39 15.99
N ARG A 416 -65.26 25.86 17.17
CA ARG A 416 -64.58 26.93 17.90
C ARG A 416 -63.16 26.54 18.30
N LYS A 417 -62.96 25.31 18.76
CA LYS A 417 -61.65 24.77 19.13
C LYS A 417 -60.72 24.71 17.90
N ARG A 418 -61.21 24.17 16.78
CA ARG A 418 -60.44 24.10 15.52
C ARG A 418 -60.04 25.48 15.01
N LEU A 419 -60.95 26.46 15.06
CA LEU A 419 -60.62 27.83 14.67
C LEU A 419 -59.51 28.43 15.54
N ALA A 420 -59.57 28.22 16.86
CA ALA A 420 -58.53 28.67 17.78
C ALA A 420 -57.16 27.99 17.52
N GLU A 421 -57.16 26.69 17.19
CA GLU A 421 -55.95 25.96 16.80
C GLU A 421 -55.31 26.51 15.51
N VAL A 422 -56.14 26.85 14.51
CA VAL A 422 -55.68 27.49 13.26
C VAL A 422 -55.11 28.88 13.54
N GLU A 423 -55.74 29.68 14.40
CA GLU A 423 -55.24 31.02 14.77
C GLU A 423 -53.90 30.97 15.50
N VAL A 424 -53.72 30.04 16.43
CA VAL A 424 -52.43 29.80 17.10
C VAL A 424 -51.36 29.36 16.09
N SER A 425 -51.73 28.49 15.14
CA SER A 425 -50.83 28.00 14.10
C SER A 425 -50.41 29.11 13.12
N LEU A 426 -51.32 30.03 12.78
CA LEU A 426 -51.02 31.22 11.96
C LEU A 426 -50.01 32.14 12.64
N GLU A 427 -50.18 32.42 13.93
CA GLU A 427 -49.25 33.25 14.70
C GLU A 427 -47.86 32.58 14.85
N ALA A 428 -47.83 31.27 15.08
CA ALA A 428 -46.59 30.51 15.10
C ALA A 428 -45.88 30.53 13.74
N ASN A 429 -46.62 30.35 12.65
CA ASN A 429 -46.09 30.40 11.28
C ASN A 429 -45.57 31.80 10.94
N ARG A 430 -46.25 32.86 11.38
CA ARG A 430 -45.79 34.25 11.21
C ARG A 430 -44.43 34.50 11.87
N ARG A 431 -44.23 34.03 13.10
CA ARG A 431 -42.93 34.14 13.80
C ARG A 431 -41.83 33.35 13.09
N SER A 432 -42.17 32.19 12.53
CA SER A 432 -41.26 31.40 11.71
C SER A 432 -40.88 32.12 10.41
N GLU A 433 -41.83 32.76 9.74
CA GLU A 433 -41.61 33.58 8.54
C GLU A 433 -40.67 34.77 8.84
N GLU A 434 -40.93 35.49 9.94
CA GLU A 434 -40.09 36.61 10.39
C GLU A 434 -38.66 36.16 10.73
N SER A 435 -38.50 35.04 11.43
CA SER A 435 -37.19 34.45 11.75
C SER A 435 -36.43 34.05 10.48
N SER A 436 -37.08 33.36 9.54
CA SER A 436 -36.48 32.94 8.27
C SER A 436 -36.08 34.14 7.41
N ALA A 437 -36.87 35.22 7.42
CA ALA A 437 -36.55 36.47 6.71
C ALA A 437 -35.36 37.23 7.30
N VAL A 438 -35.15 37.16 8.61
CA VAL A 438 -33.95 37.71 9.25
C VAL A 438 -32.72 36.87 8.90
N ALA A 439 -32.84 35.54 8.95
CA ALA A 439 -31.76 34.62 8.59
C ALA A 439 -31.31 34.80 7.13
N LEU A 440 -32.27 34.93 6.19
CA LEU A 440 -31.98 35.18 4.78
C LEU A 440 -31.25 36.51 4.58
N ARG A 441 -31.72 37.59 5.20
CA ARG A 441 -31.06 38.91 5.11
C ARG A 441 -29.65 38.91 5.68
N SER A 442 -29.43 38.20 6.79
CA SER A 442 -28.08 38.03 7.36
C SER A 442 -27.16 37.28 6.40
N ALA A 443 -27.60 36.15 5.85
CA ALA A 443 -26.78 35.37 4.92
C ALA A 443 -26.50 36.14 3.61
N GLN A 444 -27.46 36.92 3.12
CA GLN A 444 -27.26 37.81 1.97
C GLN A 444 -26.29 38.96 2.26
N ALA A 445 -26.23 39.46 3.51
CA ALA A 445 -25.29 40.50 3.93
C ALA A 445 -23.84 39.99 4.02
N ASP A 446 -23.64 38.70 4.36
CA ASP A 446 -22.31 38.06 4.40
C ASP A 446 -21.71 37.85 2.98
N LEU A 447 -22.56 37.75 1.95
CA LEU A 447 -22.15 37.36 0.59
C LEU A 447 -21.16 38.34 -0.10
N PRO A 448 -21.37 39.68 -0.06
CA PRO A 448 -20.44 40.64 -0.67
C PRO A 448 -19.06 40.64 -0.03
N GLU A 449 -18.97 40.46 1.28
CA GLU A 449 -17.69 40.39 2.00
C GLU A 449 -16.90 39.15 1.56
N ILE A 450 -17.54 37.98 1.54
CA ILE A 450 -16.92 36.74 1.09
C ILE A 450 -16.48 36.82 -0.38
N LEU A 451 -17.31 37.42 -1.26
CA LEU A 451 -16.96 37.60 -2.68
C LEU A 451 -15.78 38.56 -2.86
N SER A 452 -15.76 39.69 -2.13
CA SER A 452 -14.67 40.67 -2.17
C SER A 452 -13.32 40.07 -1.77
N GLU A 453 -13.35 39.01 -0.98
CA GLU A 453 -12.18 38.27 -0.57
C GLU A 453 -11.83 37.09 -1.48
N LEU A 454 -12.81 36.38 -2.03
CA LEU A 454 -12.59 35.19 -2.86
C LEU A 454 -12.03 35.53 -4.24
N GLU A 455 -12.58 36.54 -4.91
CA GLU A 455 -12.17 36.95 -6.26
C GLU A 455 -10.67 37.30 -6.36
N PRO A 456 -10.09 38.17 -5.51
CA PRO A 456 -8.67 38.49 -5.59
C PRO A 456 -7.77 37.31 -5.21
N ASN A 457 -8.20 36.41 -4.32
CA ASN A 457 -7.42 35.22 -3.96
C ASN A 457 -7.45 34.16 -5.08
N LEU A 458 -8.56 34.04 -5.80
CA LEU A 458 -8.65 33.17 -6.97
C LEU A 458 -7.80 33.72 -8.12
N ASP A 459 -7.86 35.02 -8.41
CA ASP A 459 -7.04 35.67 -9.43
C ASP A 459 -5.53 35.58 -9.09
N ALA A 460 -5.15 35.81 -7.83
CA ALA A 460 -3.78 35.62 -7.37
C ALA A 460 -3.31 34.17 -7.52
N PHE A 461 -4.17 33.20 -7.17
CA PHE A 461 -3.84 31.77 -7.30
C PHE A 461 -3.64 31.37 -8.77
N LEU A 462 -4.52 31.81 -9.67
CA LEU A 462 -4.42 31.53 -11.10
C LEU A 462 -3.17 32.15 -11.72
N LYS A 463 -2.86 33.42 -11.40
CA LYS A 463 -1.63 34.09 -11.87
C LYS A 463 -0.36 33.41 -11.37
N ALA A 464 -0.35 32.97 -10.11
CA ALA A 464 0.80 32.29 -9.53
C ALA A 464 0.99 30.90 -10.16
N MET A 465 -0.09 30.16 -10.42
CA MET A 465 -0.06 28.89 -11.16
C MET A 465 0.52 29.04 -12.57
N GLU A 466 0.05 30.04 -13.34
CA GLU A 466 0.55 30.35 -14.68
C GLU A 466 2.06 30.65 -14.68
N GLN A 467 2.54 31.40 -13.68
CA GLN A 467 3.97 31.68 -13.52
C GLN A 467 4.80 30.42 -13.26
N THR A 468 4.33 29.51 -12.39
CA THR A 468 5.02 28.24 -12.14
C THR A 468 5.01 27.27 -13.32
N GLU A 469 3.90 27.19 -14.08
CA GLU A 469 3.84 26.34 -15.27
C GLU A 469 4.78 26.85 -16.38
N LEU A 470 4.84 28.18 -16.55
CA LEU A 470 5.79 28.83 -17.46
C LEU A 470 7.25 28.60 -17.02
N GLN A 471 7.56 28.73 -15.73
CA GLN A 471 8.91 28.47 -15.20
C GLN A 471 9.30 26.99 -15.33
N SER A 472 8.37 26.06 -15.08
CA SER A 472 8.55 24.62 -15.30
C SER A 472 8.86 24.29 -16.77
N HIS A 473 8.13 24.89 -17.72
CA HIS A 473 8.38 24.71 -19.14
C HIS A 473 9.72 25.32 -19.59
N VAL A 474 10.09 26.51 -19.10
CA VAL A 474 11.39 27.15 -19.38
C VAL A 474 12.54 26.34 -18.79
N ALA A 475 12.40 25.78 -17.59
CA ALA A 475 13.40 24.90 -16.98
C ALA A 475 13.54 23.57 -17.75
N THR A 476 12.44 23.02 -18.26
CA THR A 476 12.44 21.78 -19.06
C THR A 476 13.07 22.01 -20.44
N LEU A 477 12.82 23.17 -21.06
CA LEU A 477 13.49 23.59 -22.30
C LEU A 477 14.98 23.89 -22.06
N GLY A 478 15.32 24.55 -20.95
CA GLY A 478 16.71 24.80 -20.53
C GLY A 478 17.49 23.51 -20.29
N ARG A 479 16.90 22.49 -19.66
CA ARG A 479 17.50 21.16 -19.49
C ARG A 479 17.68 20.43 -20.81
N LYS A 480 16.74 20.53 -21.76
CA LYS A 480 16.90 19.96 -23.11
C LYS A 480 18.02 20.62 -23.91
N VAL A 481 18.29 21.91 -23.67
CA VAL A 481 19.42 22.63 -24.27
C VAL A 481 20.74 22.33 -23.55
N SER A 482 20.75 22.16 -22.23
CA SER A 482 21.97 21.87 -21.46
C SER A 482 22.46 20.42 -21.56
N TRP A 483 21.55 19.46 -21.79
CA TRP A 483 21.92 18.06 -22.07
C TRP A 483 22.67 17.88 -23.41
N ARG A 484 22.55 18.83 -24.35
CA ARG A 484 23.38 18.85 -25.58
C ARG A 484 24.74 19.51 -25.38
N ALA A 485 24.90 20.34 -24.36
CA ALA A 485 26.17 21.01 -24.03
C ALA A 485 27.12 20.12 -23.19
N SER A 486 26.69 18.92 -22.81
CA SER A 486 27.43 17.97 -21.95
C SER A 486 27.90 16.71 -22.68
N LEU A 487 28.00 16.74 -24.02
CA LEU A 487 28.74 15.73 -24.77
C LEU A 487 30.26 15.87 -24.47
N PRO A 488 30.99 14.76 -24.30
CA PRO A 488 32.38 14.78 -23.85
C PRO A 488 33.33 15.49 -24.83
N PRO A 489 34.35 16.22 -24.35
CA PRO A 489 35.35 16.89 -25.19
C PRO A 489 36.38 15.88 -25.69
N ARG A 490 36.01 15.02 -26.63
CA ARG A 490 36.96 14.14 -27.34
C ARG A 490 36.63 13.99 -28.83
N LEU A 491 36.41 15.09 -29.54
CA LEU A 491 36.57 15.18 -31.01
C LEU A 491 36.92 16.61 -31.45
N ALA A 492 37.77 17.32 -30.69
CA ALA A 492 38.32 18.61 -31.10
C ALA A 492 39.56 18.42 -31.99
N GLY A 493 39.34 17.94 -33.21
CA GLY A 493 40.22 18.27 -34.34
C GLY A 493 39.74 19.59 -34.96
N PRO A 494 40.64 20.42 -35.53
CA PRO A 494 40.25 21.73 -36.05
C PRO A 494 39.49 21.55 -37.37
N VAL A 495 38.17 21.41 -37.30
CA VAL A 495 37.30 21.47 -38.48
C VAL A 495 36.78 22.91 -38.60
N ARG A 496 37.25 23.61 -39.63
CA ARG A 496 36.66 24.89 -40.05
C ARG A 496 35.19 24.64 -40.39
N PRO A 497 34.24 25.43 -39.87
CA PRO A 497 32.83 25.21 -40.16
C PRO A 497 32.56 25.57 -41.62
N ASP A 498 32.11 24.58 -42.38
CA ASP A 498 31.60 24.77 -43.74
C ASP A 498 30.33 25.64 -43.66
N HIS A 499 30.23 26.67 -44.51
CA HIS A 499 29.16 27.68 -44.47
C HIS A 499 27.73 27.12 -44.58
N LYS A 500 27.57 25.86 -45.03
CA LYS A 500 26.28 25.15 -45.07
C LYS A 500 25.72 24.80 -43.69
N SER A 501 26.58 24.59 -42.67
CA SER A 501 26.14 24.20 -41.33
C SER A 501 25.48 25.37 -40.57
N VAL A 502 25.96 26.59 -40.75
CA VAL A 502 25.39 27.79 -40.10
C VAL A 502 24.01 28.11 -40.66
N GLU A 503 23.82 27.95 -41.98
CA GLU A 503 22.54 28.19 -42.65
C GLU A 503 21.47 27.13 -42.28
N GLU A 504 21.88 25.88 -42.03
CA GLU A 504 21.00 24.83 -41.51
C GLU A 504 20.65 25.05 -40.04
N PHE A 505 21.59 25.54 -39.22
CA PHE A 505 21.34 25.92 -37.82
C PHE A 505 20.41 27.14 -37.70
N GLU A 506 20.55 28.14 -38.56
CA GLU A 506 19.64 29.30 -38.61
C GLU A 506 18.24 28.89 -39.07
N LYS A 507 18.12 28.03 -40.09
CA LYS A 507 16.81 27.47 -40.52
C LYS A 507 16.14 26.65 -39.43
N LEU A 508 16.91 25.89 -38.64
CA LEU A 508 16.38 25.10 -37.52
C LEU A 508 15.96 26.01 -36.34
N ALA A 509 16.74 27.06 -36.06
CA ALA A 509 16.40 28.05 -35.03
C ALA A 509 15.15 28.88 -35.41
N GLU A 510 14.98 29.20 -36.69
CA GLU A 510 13.80 29.88 -37.23
C GLU A 510 12.56 28.99 -37.18
N ALA A 511 12.71 27.68 -37.50
CA ALA A 511 11.65 26.69 -37.36
C ALA A 511 11.22 26.53 -35.89
N LEU A 512 12.16 26.46 -34.95
CA LEU A 512 11.88 26.37 -33.51
C LEU A 512 11.20 27.63 -32.97
N ARG A 513 11.58 28.82 -33.43
CA ARG A 513 10.89 30.08 -33.07
C ARG A 513 9.48 30.15 -33.65
N LYS A 514 9.25 29.57 -34.82
CA LYS A 514 7.93 29.49 -35.45
C LYS A 514 7.01 28.53 -34.70
N ASP A 515 7.53 27.36 -34.32
CA ASP A 515 6.82 26.39 -33.48
C ASP A 515 6.53 26.96 -32.09
N GLU A 516 7.47 27.69 -31.48
CA GLU A 516 7.26 28.38 -30.20
C GLU A 516 6.13 29.43 -30.28
N ARG A 517 6.07 30.23 -31.36
CA ARG A 517 4.97 31.18 -31.57
C ARG A 517 3.64 30.47 -31.80
N GLN A 518 3.64 29.40 -32.58
CA GLN A 518 2.42 28.64 -32.89
C GLN A 518 1.88 27.92 -31.64
N VAL A 519 2.76 27.44 -30.76
CA VAL A 519 2.39 26.88 -29.45
C VAL A 519 1.86 27.97 -28.51
N LYS A 520 2.49 29.16 -28.47
CA LYS A 520 1.99 30.30 -27.68
C LYS A 520 0.62 30.78 -28.16
N GLU A 521 0.38 30.85 -29.47
CA GLU A 521 -0.92 31.21 -30.02
C GLU A 521 -1.99 30.15 -29.75
N THR A 522 -1.67 28.86 -29.91
CA THR A 522 -2.63 27.77 -29.58
C THR A 522 -2.93 27.69 -28.10
N LEU A 523 -1.95 27.95 -27.21
CA LEU A 523 -2.15 28.01 -25.77
C LEU A 523 -3.00 29.22 -25.36
N ALA A 524 -2.72 30.42 -25.90
CA ALA A 524 -3.52 31.61 -25.65
C ALA A 524 -4.96 31.44 -26.14
N THR A 525 -5.15 30.78 -27.29
CA THR A 525 -6.48 30.47 -27.84
C THR A 525 -7.23 29.45 -26.95
N ALA A 526 -6.53 28.43 -26.46
CA ALA A 526 -7.10 27.43 -25.56
C ALA A 526 -7.44 28.00 -24.17
N GLN A 527 -6.60 28.89 -23.63
CA GLN A 527 -6.85 29.63 -22.39
C GLN A 527 -8.03 30.59 -22.54
N HIS A 528 -8.08 31.38 -23.62
CA HIS A 528 -9.22 32.25 -23.90
C HIS A 528 -10.52 31.42 -24.05
N GLN A 529 -10.48 30.25 -24.69
CA GLN A 529 -11.64 29.36 -24.80
C GLN A 529 -12.05 28.72 -23.47
N ARG A 530 -11.11 28.41 -22.57
CA ARG A 530 -11.40 27.89 -21.22
C ARG A 530 -11.97 28.98 -20.32
N GLN A 531 -11.36 30.16 -20.30
CA GLN A 531 -11.88 31.33 -19.57
C GLN A 531 -13.26 31.74 -20.10
N SER A 532 -13.46 31.74 -21.42
CA SER A 532 -14.78 32.04 -22.03
C SER A 532 -15.82 30.97 -21.68
N ARG A 533 -15.45 29.68 -21.62
CA ARG A 533 -16.37 28.61 -21.18
C ARG A 533 -16.70 28.70 -19.70
N TRP A 534 -15.73 29.02 -18.85
CA TRP A 534 -15.93 29.20 -17.42
C TRP A 534 -16.79 30.43 -17.13
N LEU A 535 -16.50 31.59 -17.73
CA LEU A 535 -17.31 32.79 -17.62
C LEU A 535 -18.72 32.62 -18.19
N ARG A 536 -18.89 31.84 -19.27
CA ARG A 536 -20.21 31.48 -19.80
C ARG A 536 -21.00 30.63 -18.79
N ARG A 537 -20.35 29.66 -18.15
CA ARG A 537 -20.97 28.81 -17.13
C ARG A 537 -21.32 29.60 -15.86
N CYS A 538 -20.47 30.53 -15.45
CA CYS A 538 -20.78 31.48 -14.38
C CYS A 538 -21.95 32.40 -14.76
N ARG A 539 -22.04 32.86 -16.02
CA ARG A 539 -23.20 33.64 -16.52
C ARG A 539 -24.47 32.82 -16.68
N GLU A 540 -24.39 31.55 -17.02
CA GLU A 540 -25.55 30.64 -17.09
C GLU A 540 -26.09 30.39 -15.68
N VAL A 541 -25.23 30.10 -14.70
CA VAL A 541 -25.62 29.90 -13.30
C VAL A 541 -26.14 31.18 -12.65
N LEU A 542 -25.47 32.33 -12.87
CA LEU A 542 -25.95 33.63 -12.37
C LEU A 542 -27.17 34.12 -13.14
N GLY A 543 -27.28 33.78 -14.43
CA GLY A 543 -28.41 34.12 -15.30
C GLY A 543 -29.66 33.32 -14.98
N GLU A 544 -29.53 32.03 -14.63
CA GLU A 544 -30.64 31.21 -14.11
C GLU A 544 -31.09 31.67 -12.72
N ALA A 545 -30.14 32.06 -11.86
CA ALA A 545 -30.44 32.61 -10.54
C ALA A 545 -31.12 34.00 -10.60
N LEU A 546 -30.73 34.86 -11.56
CA LEU A 546 -31.32 36.18 -11.77
C LEU A 546 -32.62 36.13 -12.61
N ALA A 547 -32.75 35.22 -13.57
CA ALA A 547 -33.99 35.02 -14.34
C ALA A 547 -35.14 34.55 -13.43
N GLY A 548 -34.85 33.70 -12.45
CA GLY A 548 -35.81 33.33 -11.41
C GLY A 548 -36.25 34.49 -10.50
N GLN A 549 -35.41 35.54 -10.36
CA GLN A 549 -35.76 36.76 -9.61
C GLN A 549 -36.51 37.79 -10.46
N ILE A 550 -36.28 37.84 -11.78
CA ILE A 550 -36.98 38.76 -12.71
C ILE A 550 -38.37 38.24 -13.08
N GLU A 551 -38.62 36.92 -13.07
CA GLU A 551 -39.98 36.37 -13.23
C GLU A 551 -40.85 36.50 -11.96
N GLN A 552 -40.28 36.89 -10.81
CA GLN A 552 -40.98 37.05 -9.52
C GLN A 552 -41.19 38.51 -9.09
N LEU A 553 -40.70 39.48 -9.89
CA LEU A 553 -41.09 40.89 -9.85
C LEU A 553 -42.12 41.18 -10.94
#